data_AF-A0A7R9ZVL2-F1
#
_entry.id   AF-A0A7R9ZVL2-F1
#
_cell.length_a   1.000
_cell.length_b   1.000
_cell.length_c   1.000
_cell.angle_alpha   90.00
_cell.angle_beta   90.00
_cell.angle_gamma   90.00
#
_symmetry.space_group_name_H-M   'P 1'
#
loop_
_entity.id
_entity.type
_entity.pdbx_description
1 polymer ?
#
loop_
_entity_poly.entity_id
_entity_poly.type
_entity_poly.pdbx_seq_one_letter_code
_entity_poly.pdbx_strand_id
1 'polypeptide(L)'
;LKDPIYLVLLVISFIPVLRCLLYLVILVLFLCPGPPDEYQLVQYIMMFKATQFLSSGAYLAINGTWKYYWCVDAKATHTCRENGPGESSLLGEYYGFLGVLDIVGSCVLVWTSFLLLPFSQQNAGLRKTEQQDNPQQAVLPEQRCFGCGWRQFQYEGRGGRLGGLLRYDFYSFLVSVLVLVGLQIGRYHEDPSKFLDAEAIHELETWKFRETLFVVRVLYGWTALPFAVFNLPVLSQVLTHTIPTGFNQRGAVVAYLLPPVEFADEDVAEEEMELAPGMHDL
;
A
#
# COMPACT_ATOMS: atom_id res chain seq x y z
N LEU A 1 -18.97 -10.74 -11.33
CA LEU A 1 -18.56 -9.92 -10.16
C LEU A 1 -19.55 -10.20 -9.05
N LYS A 2 -19.09 -10.71 -7.90
CA LYS A 2 -20.00 -11.18 -6.84
C LYS A 2 -20.37 -10.10 -5.82
N ASP A 3 -19.50 -9.10 -5.62
CA ASP A 3 -19.71 -8.02 -4.66
C ASP A 3 -19.63 -6.62 -5.32
N PRO A 4 -20.73 -5.83 -5.31
CA PRO A 4 -20.72 -4.49 -5.89
C PRO A 4 -19.85 -3.51 -5.08
N ILE A 5 -19.71 -3.71 -3.77
CA ILE A 5 -18.88 -2.88 -2.89
C ILE A 5 -17.42 -2.92 -3.32
N TYR A 6 -16.92 -4.10 -3.71
CA TYR A 6 -15.55 -4.24 -4.20
C TYR A 6 -15.31 -3.39 -5.46
N LEU A 7 -16.28 -3.34 -6.38
CA LEU A 7 -16.15 -2.50 -7.58
C LEU A 7 -16.10 -1.01 -7.22
N VAL A 8 -16.91 -0.58 -6.25
CA VAL A 8 -16.88 0.81 -5.76
C VAL A 8 -15.52 1.15 -5.15
N LEU A 9 -15.00 0.29 -4.26
CA LEU A 9 -13.67 0.48 -3.66
C LEU A 9 -12.57 0.47 -4.73
N LEU A 10 -12.68 -0.40 -5.72
CA LEU A 10 -11.77 -0.45 -6.86
C LEU A 10 -11.80 0.86 -7.64
N VAL A 11 -12.97 1.40 -7.97
CA VAL A 11 -13.13 2.70 -8.66
C VAL A 11 -12.52 3.83 -7.83
N ILE A 12 -12.77 3.86 -6.52
CA ILE A 12 -12.18 4.85 -5.60
C ILE A 12 -10.65 4.73 -5.59
N SER A 13 -10.11 3.51 -5.63
CA SER A 13 -8.67 3.27 -5.67
C SER A 13 -7.98 3.78 -6.95
N PHE A 14 -8.72 4.07 -8.02
CA PHE A 14 -8.16 4.70 -9.22
C PHE A 14 -7.95 6.21 -9.06
N ILE A 15 -8.55 6.85 -8.05
CA ILE A 15 -8.29 8.26 -7.72
C ILE A 15 -7.06 8.27 -6.82
N PRO A 16 -5.87 8.70 -7.27
CA PRO A 16 -4.65 8.33 -6.56
C PRO A 16 -4.53 8.91 -5.14
N VAL A 17 -5.14 10.07 -4.87
CA VAL A 17 -5.17 10.65 -3.52
C VAL A 17 -5.98 9.78 -2.58
N LEU A 18 -7.17 9.37 -3.03
CA LEU A 18 -8.04 8.46 -2.28
C LEU A 18 -7.43 7.06 -2.22
N ARG A 19 -6.60 6.66 -3.20
CA ARG A 19 -5.85 5.40 -3.20
C ARG A 19 -4.95 5.31 -1.97
N CYS A 20 -4.05 6.27 -1.76
CA CYS A 20 -3.16 6.24 -0.59
C CYS A 20 -3.94 6.18 0.74
N LEU A 21 -5.02 6.96 0.86
CA LEU A 21 -5.87 6.95 2.06
C LEU A 21 -6.61 5.61 2.25
N LEU A 22 -7.20 5.07 1.18
CA LEU A 22 -7.91 3.80 1.20
C LEU A 22 -6.99 2.66 1.62
N TYR A 23 -5.80 2.60 1.02
CA TYR A 23 -4.83 1.54 1.35
C TYR A 23 -4.21 1.73 2.73
N LEU A 24 -4.00 2.97 3.20
CA LEU A 24 -3.65 3.22 4.60
C LEU A 24 -4.70 2.64 5.55
N VAL A 25 -5.99 2.88 5.29
CA VAL A 25 -7.08 2.32 6.09
C VAL A 25 -7.06 0.79 6.04
N ILE A 26 -6.89 0.19 4.86
CA ILE A 26 -6.79 -1.27 4.72
C ILE A 26 -5.60 -1.82 5.51
N LEU A 27 -4.44 -1.16 5.46
CA LEU A 27 -3.26 -1.56 6.22
C LEU A 27 -3.50 -1.50 7.73
N VAL A 28 -4.15 -0.44 8.22
CA VAL A 28 -4.55 -0.32 9.64
C VAL A 28 -5.51 -1.45 10.02
N LEU A 29 -6.49 -1.77 9.18
CA LEU A 29 -7.40 -2.89 9.40
C LEU A 29 -6.70 -4.25 9.39
N PHE A 30 -5.57 -4.40 8.70
CA PHE A 30 -4.76 -5.63 8.77
C PHE A 30 -3.92 -5.73 10.03
N LEU A 31 -3.61 -4.60 10.67
CA LEU A 31 -2.81 -4.53 11.90
C LEU A 31 -3.66 -4.64 13.17
N CYS A 32 -4.97 -4.42 13.06
CA CYS A 32 -5.91 -4.46 14.18
C CYS A 32 -6.98 -5.54 13.93
N PRO A 33 -7.18 -6.53 14.82
CA PRO A 33 -6.62 -6.70 16.18
C PRO A 33 -5.44 -7.68 16.27
N GLY A 34 -5.07 -8.32 15.17
CA GLY A 34 -4.14 -9.46 15.11
C GLY A 34 -2.88 -9.17 14.30
N PRO A 35 -1.84 -10.02 14.39
CA PRO A 35 -0.66 -9.86 13.55
C PRO A 35 -1.11 -10.13 12.11
N PRO A 36 -0.66 -9.32 11.15
CA PRO A 36 -1.12 -9.45 9.77
C PRO A 36 -0.69 -10.81 9.20
N ASP A 37 -1.47 -11.34 8.26
CA ASP A 37 -1.10 -12.54 7.53
C ASP A 37 -0.10 -12.21 6.41
N GLU A 38 0.92 -13.06 6.22
CA GLU A 38 1.97 -12.84 5.22
C GLU A 38 1.39 -12.72 3.80
N TYR A 39 0.46 -13.61 3.43
CA TYR A 39 -0.16 -13.58 2.11
C TYR A 39 -0.97 -12.29 1.91
N GLN A 40 -1.68 -11.83 2.94
CA GLN A 40 -2.43 -10.57 2.89
C GLN A 40 -1.52 -9.36 2.67
N LEU A 41 -0.38 -9.27 3.37
CA LEU A 41 0.58 -8.17 3.19
C LEU A 41 1.24 -8.21 1.81
N VAL A 42 1.63 -9.39 1.33
CA VAL A 42 2.21 -9.52 -0.01
C VAL A 42 1.17 -9.14 -1.07
N GLN A 43 -0.06 -9.63 -0.96
CA GLN A 43 -1.14 -9.31 -1.88
C GLN A 43 -1.51 -7.81 -1.81
N TYR A 44 -1.44 -7.21 -0.63
CA TYR A 44 -1.60 -5.77 -0.44
C TYR A 44 -0.55 -4.98 -1.24
N ILE A 45 0.74 -5.31 -1.09
CA ILE A 45 1.85 -4.64 -1.80
C ILE A 45 1.65 -4.77 -3.31
N MET A 46 1.34 -5.98 -3.79
CA MET A 46 1.14 -6.26 -5.21
C MET A 46 -0.05 -5.47 -5.78
N MET A 47 -1.19 -5.49 -5.09
CA MET A 47 -2.38 -4.79 -5.54
C MET A 47 -2.23 -3.26 -5.47
N PHE A 48 -1.56 -2.75 -4.45
CA PHE A 48 -1.24 -1.33 -4.32
C PHE A 48 -0.38 -0.83 -5.49
N LYS A 49 0.70 -1.55 -5.82
CA LYS A 49 1.57 -1.18 -6.93
C LYS A 49 0.91 -1.38 -8.29
N ALA A 50 0.09 -2.41 -8.45
CA ALA A 50 -0.70 -2.61 -9.66
C ALA A 50 -1.69 -1.45 -9.89
N THR A 51 -2.40 -1.02 -8.85
CA THR A 51 -3.28 0.16 -8.94
C THR A 51 -2.48 1.44 -9.16
N GLN A 52 -1.28 1.57 -8.58
CA GLN A 52 -0.35 2.67 -8.85
C GLN A 52 0.01 2.78 -10.34
N PHE A 53 0.34 1.65 -10.97
CA PHE A 53 0.60 1.60 -12.41
C PHE A 53 -0.61 2.04 -13.24
N LEU A 54 -1.80 1.49 -12.95
CA LEU A 54 -2.98 1.77 -13.75
C LEU A 54 -3.46 3.22 -13.61
N SER A 55 -3.51 3.75 -12.39
CA SER A 55 -4.01 5.11 -12.15
C SER A 55 -2.93 6.17 -12.33
N SER A 56 -1.84 6.14 -11.55
CA SER A 56 -0.80 7.19 -11.64
C SER A 56 0.08 7.05 -12.88
N GLY A 57 0.23 5.85 -13.46
CA GLY A 57 1.00 5.63 -14.68
C GLY A 57 0.14 5.79 -15.94
N ALA A 58 -0.65 4.77 -16.28
CA ALA A 58 -1.37 4.68 -17.55
C ALA A 58 -2.46 5.75 -17.69
N TYR A 59 -3.36 5.87 -16.71
CA TYR A 59 -4.48 6.82 -16.78
C TYR A 59 -4.00 8.27 -16.80
N LEU A 60 -3.11 8.66 -15.87
CA LEU A 60 -2.56 10.02 -15.87
C LEU A 60 -1.77 10.31 -17.16
N ALA A 61 -1.00 9.37 -17.71
CA ALA A 61 -0.32 9.57 -18.98
C ALA A 61 -1.31 9.90 -20.11
N ILE A 62 -2.36 9.09 -20.28
CA ILE A 62 -3.39 9.30 -21.31
C ILE A 62 -4.08 10.66 -21.10
N ASN A 63 -4.51 10.95 -19.87
CA ASN A 63 -5.18 12.20 -19.55
C ASN A 63 -4.26 13.42 -19.76
N GLY A 64 -2.97 13.31 -19.41
CA GLY A 64 -1.97 14.34 -19.60
C GLY A 64 -1.71 14.63 -21.07
N THR A 65 -1.52 13.59 -21.88
CA THR A 65 -1.36 13.72 -23.33
C THR A 65 -2.60 14.32 -23.97
N TRP A 66 -3.80 13.91 -23.55
CA TRP A 66 -5.05 14.47 -24.02
C TRP A 66 -5.14 15.97 -23.71
N LYS A 67 -4.91 16.37 -22.45
CA LYS A 67 -4.90 17.79 -22.05
C LYS A 67 -3.86 18.60 -22.80
N TYR A 68 -2.65 18.07 -22.94
CA TYR A 68 -1.58 18.73 -23.68
C TYR A 68 -1.98 18.98 -25.13
N TYR A 69 -2.55 17.97 -25.81
CA TYR A 69 -3.02 18.10 -27.19
C TYR A 69 -4.10 19.17 -27.35
N TRP A 70 -5.10 19.19 -26.47
CA TRP A 70 -6.18 20.18 -26.50
C TRP A 70 -5.73 21.59 -26.11
N CYS A 71 -4.68 21.67 -25.30
CA CYS A 71 -4.14 22.94 -24.87
C CYS A 71 -3.35 23.67 -25.98
N VAL A 72 -2.60 22.90 -26.78
CA VAL A 72 -1.81 23.41 -27.90
C VAL A 72 -2.78 23.71 -29.05
N ASP A 73 -3.45 24.87 -28.98
CA ASP A 73 -4.34 25.33 -30.05
C ASP A 73 -3.52 25.73 -31.29
N ALA A 74 -4.04 25.40 -32.48
CA ALA A 74 -3.43 25.71 -33.76
C ALA A 74 -3.37 27.23 -34.04
N LYS A 75 -4.15 28.03 -33.31
CA LYS A 75 -4.29 29.48 -33.51
C LYS A 75 -3.25 30.34 -32.77
N ALA A 76 -2.13 29.76 -32.36
CA ALA A 76 -0.99 30.42 -31.68
C ALA A 76 -1.24 30.96 -30.26
N THR A 77 -2.47 30.89 -29.73
CA THR A 77 -2.77 31.15 -28.31
C THR A 77 -2.72 29.85 -27.51
N HIS A 78 -1.76 29.70 -26.61
CA HIS A 78 -1.58 28.50 -25.78
C HIS A 78 -2.19 28.73 -24.39
N THR A 79 -3.13 27.87 -23.98
CA THR A 79 -3.81 27.99 -22.67
C THR A 79 -3.19 27.08 -21.60
N CYS A 80 -1.93 26.67 -21.77
CA CYS A 80 -1.36 25.54 -21.00
C CYS A 80 -1.01 25.87 -19.57
N ARG A 81 -0.97 27.18 -19.30
CA ARG A 81 -0.91 27.69 -17.94
C ARG A 81 -2.16 27.35 -17.13
N GLU A 82 -3.33 27.33 -17.77
CA GLU A 82 -4.64 27.16 -17.10
C GLU A 82 -5.23 25.77 -17.33
N ASN A 83 -5.04 25.19 -18.52
CA ASN A 83 -5.61 23.91 -18.92
C ASN A 83 -4.56 22.78 -19.05
N GLY A 84 -3.33 23.03 -18.60
CA GLY A 84 -2.23 22.09 -18.70
C GLY A 84 -2.39 20.83 -17.84
N PRO A 85 -1.57 19.80 -18.08
CA PRO A 85 -1.48 18.66 -17.18
C PRO A 85 -1.05 19.11 -15.78
N GLY A 86 -1.76 18.64 -14.75
CA GLY A 86 -1.55 19.05 -13.35
C GLY A 86 -2.46 20.20 -12.88
N GLU A 87 -3.13 20.91 -13.79
CA GLU A 87 -4.24 21.82 -13.46
C GLU A 87 -5.57 21.06 -13.64
N SER A 88 -6.26 20.76 -12.54
CA SER A 88 -7.60 20.16 -12.59
C SER A 88 -8.52 20.91 -11.64
N SER A 89 -9.68 21.32 -12.17
CA SER A 89 -10.63 22.24 -11.54
C SER A 89 -11.26 21.75 -10.24
N LEU A 90 -11.26 20.45 -9.94
CA LEU A 90 -12.01 19.92 -8.81
C LEU A 90 -11.23 19.97 -7.47
N LEU A 91 -9.89 20.01 -7.50
CA LEU A 91 -9.00 20.08 -6.33
C LEU A 91 -7.73 20.91 -6.62
N GLY A 92 -7.85 21.91 -7.50
CA GLY A 92 -6.71 22.61 -8.10
C GLY A 92 -5.75 23.25 -7.10
N GLU A 93 -6.26 23.83 -6.00
CA GLU A 93 -5.45 24.48 -4.98
C GLU A 93 -4.51 23.51 -4.24
N TYR A 94 -4.99 22.30 -3.94
CA TYR A 94 -4.22 21.31 -3.18
C TYR A 94 -3.45 20.32 -4.06
N TYR A 95 -3.54 20.43 -5.40
CA TYR A 95 -3.03 19.40 -6.31
C TYR A 95 -1.52 19.14 -6.16
N GLY A 96 -0.72 20.20 -5.91
CA GLY A 96 0.72 20.07 -5.67
C GLY A 96 1.03 19.21 -4.44
N PHE A 97 0.46 19.57 -3.29
CA PHE A 97 0.63 18.83 -2.04
C PHE A 97 0.11 17.39 -2.16
N LEU A 98 -1.07 17.21 -2.76
CA LEU A 98 -1.68 15.90 -2.99
C LEU A 98 -0.85 15.00 -3.91
N GLY A 99 -0.16 15.57 -4.90
CA GLY A 99 0.79 14.85 -5.75
C GLY A 99 2.03 14.38 -4.99
N VAL A 100 2.57 15.21 -4.09
CA VAL A 100 3.69 14.84 -3.22
C VAL A 100 3.27 13.72 -2.26
N LEU A 101 2.10 13.86 -1.63
CA LEU A 101 1.53 12.81 -0.78
C LEU A 101 1.32 11.49 -1.54
N ASP A 102 0.92 11.54 -2.82
CA ASP A 102 0.78 10.32 -3.61
C ASP A 102 2.13 9.62 -3.81
N ILE A 103 3.18 10.34 -4.20
CA ILE A 103 4.52 9.77 -4.44
C ILE A 103 5.14 9.25 -3.14
N VAL A 104 5.20 10.10 -2.11
CA VAL A 104 5.82 9.77 -0.83
C VAL A 104 4.99 8.75 -0.07
N GLY A 105 3.67 8.94 0.00
CA GLY A 105 2.76 8.01 0.65
C GLY A 105 2.77 6.62 0.01
N SER A 106 2.87 6.54 -1.32
CA SER A 106 3.00 5.25 -2.02
C SER A 106 4.29 4.51 -1.65
N CYS A 107 5.41 5.23 -1.52
CA CYS A 107 6.68 4.65 -1.09
C CYS A 107 6.59 4.19 0.38
N VAL A 108 6.12 5.07 1.26
CA VAL A 108 6.03 4.80 2.71
C VAL A 108 5.12 3.62 2.98
N LEU A 109 3.89 3.57 2.44
CA LEU A 109 2.95 2.48 2.69
C LEU A 109 3.52 1.11 2.29
N VAL A 110 4.17 1.04 1.13
CA VAL A 110 4.75 -0.21 0.62
C VAL A 110 5.92 -0.67 1.48
N TRP A 111 6.80 0.26 1.88
CA TRP A 111 7.93 -0.07 2.75
C TRP A 111 7.49 -0.40 4.17
N THR A 112 6.47 0.29 4.71
CA THR A 112 5.86 -0.07 5.99
C THR A 112 5.29 -1.48 5.95
N SER A 113 4.50 -1.83 4.93
CA SER A 113 3.99 -3.20 4.76
C SER A 113 5.10 -4.24 4.60
N PHE A 114 6.19 -3.91 3.92
CA PHE A 114 7.34 -4.80 3.79
C PHE A 114 8.08 -5.00 5.11
N LEU A 115 8.30 -3.93 5.88
CA LEU A 115 8.90 -3.99 7.22
C LEU A 115 8.02 -4.73 8.23
N LEU A 116 6.72 -4.88 7.95
CA LEU A 116 5.79 -5.68 8.75
C LEU A 116 5.85 -7.19 8.42
N LEU A 117 6.45 -7.61 7.31
CA LEU A 117 6.55 -9.04 6.93
C LEU A 117 7.32 -9.92 7.92
N PRO A 118 8.42 -9.48 8.57
CA PRO A 118 9.06 -10.27 9.63
C PRO A 118 8.14 -10.52 10.83
N PHE A 119 7.13 -9.66 11.03
CA PHE A 119 6.18 -9.74 12.14
C PHE A 119 4.89 -10.49 11.77
N SER A 120 4.66 -10.77 10.48
CA SER A 120 3.44 -11.43 10.02
C SER A 120 3.39 -12.91 10.41
N GLN A 121 2.21 -13.46 10.59
CA GLN A 121 2.03 -14.89 10.79
C GLN A 121 1.75 -15.59 9.45
N GLN A 122 2.26 -16.81 9.30
CA GLN A 122 1.89 -17.68 8.19
C GLN A 122 0.68 -18.49 8.63
N ASN A 123 -0.52 -18.05 8.26
CA ASN A 123 -1.71 -18.90 8.42
C ASN A 123 -1.88 -19.83 7.21
N ALA A 124 -1.18 -19.54 6.10
CA ALA A 124 -1.13 -20.39 4.93
C ALA A 124 -0.32 -21.67 5.19
N GLY A 125 -0.94 -22.84 5.09
CA GLY A 125 -0.26 -24.12 5.23
C GLY A 125 0.89 -24.26 4.22
N LEU A 126 2.12 -24.51 4.70
CA LEU A 126 3.27 -24.82 3.86
C LEU A 126 2.92 -26.01 2.95
N ARG A 127 3.26 -25.89 1.66
CA ARG A 127 3.14 -27.02 0.73
C ARG A 127 4.03 -28.13 1.28
N LYS A 128 3.44 -29.31 1.57
CA LYS A 128 4.08 -30.47 2.26
C LYS A 128 5.45 -30.92 1.71
N THR A 129 5.91 -30.39 0.59
CA THR A 129 7.12 -30.79 -0.12
C THR A 129 8.42 -30.34 0.57
N GLU A 130 8.43 -29.30 1.40
CA GLU A 130 9.68 -28.83 2.07
C GLU A 130 9.80 -29.19 3.55
N GLN A 131 8.72 -29.63 4.19
CA GLN A 131 8.70 -29.84 5.64
C GLN A 131 9.33 -31.17 6.09
N GLN A 132 9.76 -32.00 5.14
CA GLN A 132 10.26 -33.35 5.43
C GLN A 132 11.80 -33.47 5.50
N ASP A 133 12.55 -32.46 5.05
CA ASP A 133 14.02 -32.58 4.90
C ASP A 133 14.87 -31.71 5.85
N ASN A 134 14.29 -30.87 6.72
CA ASN A 134 15.10 -30.13 7.70
C ASN A 134 14.43 -29.97 9.08
N PRO A 135 14.56 -30.98 9.98
CA PRO A 135 14.05 -30.92 11.36
C PRO A 135 14.79 -29.92 12.27
N GLN A 136 15.70 -29.10 11.74
CA GLN A 136 16.48 -28.11 12.50
C GLN A 136 16.12 -26.65 12.21
N GLN A 137 14.86 -26.35 11.85
CA GLN A 137 14.36 -24.98 12.06
C GLN A 137 14.32 -24.72 13.57
N ALA A 138 15.43 -24.20 14.08
CA ALA A 138 15.61 -23.78 15.46
C ALA A 138 14.49 -22.79 15.82
N VAL A 139 13.58 -23.25 16.68
CA VAL A 139 12.61 -22.38 17.36
C VAL A 139 13.43 -21.40 18.19
N LEU A 140 13.68 -20.21 17.64
CA LEU A 140 14.33 -19.13 18.38
C LEU A 140 13.47 -18.77 19.59
N PRO A 141 14.11 -18.38 20.71
CA PRO A 141 13.40 -18.10 21.96
C PRO A 141 12.36 -16.99 21.75
N GLU A 142 11.17 -17.23 22.29
CA GLU A 142 9.99 -16.37 22.27
C GLU A 142 10.33 -14.99 22.87
N GLN A 143 10.63 -14.01 22.01
CA GLN A 143 10.87 -12.63 22.44
C GLN A 143 9.57 -11.82 22.32
N ARG A 144 9.11 -11.28 23.46
CA ARG A 144 7.96 -10.38 23.50
C ARG A 144 8.40 -8.96 23.11
N CYS A 145 7.67 -8.32 22.20
CA CYS A 145 7.96 -6.94 21.83
C CYS A 145 7.52 -5.98 22.94
N PHE A 146 8.43 -5.13 23.43
CA PHE A 146 8.32 -4.39 24.69
C PHE A 146 7.30 -3.23 24.71
N GLY A 147 6.53 -3.00 23.63
CA GLY A 147 5.59 -1.86 23.55
C GLY A 147 4.20 -2.20 23.03
N CYS A 148 3.97 -3.41 22.53
CA CYS A 148 2.78 -3.71 21.74
C CYS A 148 2.16 -5.08 22.04
N GLY A 149 2.71 -5.85 22.99
CA GLY A 149 2.11 -7.12 23.44
C GLY A 149 2.20 -8.28 22.43
N TRP A 150 2.65 -8.02 21.20
CA TRP A 150 2.79 -9.05 20.16
C TRP A 150 3.94 -10.02 20.47
N ARG A 151 3.67 -11.32 20.30
CA ARG A 151 4.67 -12.39 20.30
C ARG A 151 5.43 -12.35 18.97
N GLN A 152 6.74 -12.14 19.02
CA GLN A 152 7.54 -11.93 17.83
C GLN A 152 8.29 -13.22 17.48
N PHE A 153 7.80 -13.95 16.47
CA PHE A 153 8.57 -15.04 15.85
C PHE A 153 9.32 -14.46 14.65
N GLN A 154 10.63 -14.29 14.80
CA GLN A 154 11.47 -13.78 13.73
C GLN A 154 11.93 -14.96 12.86
N TYR A 155 11.40 -15.05 11.65
CA TYR A 155 11.85 -16.04 10.66
C TYR A 155 12.83 -15.38 9.70
N GLU A 156 14.11 -15.76 9.76
CA GLU A 156 15.11 -15.33 8.78
C GLU A 156 14.75 -15.89 7.39
N GLY A 157 14.74 -15.02 6.37
CA GLY A 157 14.49 -15.41 4.97
C GLY A 157 13.10 -15.11 4.41
N ARG A 158 12.19 -14.49 5.17
CA ARG A 158 10.87 -14.06 4.64
C ARG A 158 10.98 -12.95 3.61
N GLY A 159 10.10 -12.97 2.62
CA GLY A 159 10.03 -11.99 1.52
C GLY A 159 10.80 -12.35 0.25
N GLY A 160 11.68 -13.36 0.26
CA GLY A 160 12.28 -14.00 -0.93
C GLY A 160 12.51 -13.09 -2.14
N ARG A 161 11.84 -13.41 -3.26
CA ARG A 161 11.95 -12.67 -4.54
C ARG A 161 11.28 -11.29 -4.50
N LEU A 162 10.29 -11.09 -3.62
CA LEU A 162 9.60 -9.81 -3.44
C LEU A 162 10.55 -8.73 -2.94
N GLY A 163 11.52 -9.08 -2.09
CA GLY A 163 12.56 -8.15 -1.64
C GLY A 163 13.39 -7.56 -2.80
N GLY A 164 13.66 -8.36 -3.84
CA GLY A 164 14.33 -7.86 -5.05
C GLY A 164 13.46 -6.85 -5.82
N LEU A 165 12.16 -7.12 -5.93
CA LEU A 165 11.20 -6.24 -6.61
C LEU A 165 11.02 -4.91 -5.87
N LEU A 166 11.06 -4.93 -4.53
CA LEU A 166 10.98 -3.73 -3.69
C LEU A 166 12.25 -2.89 -3.70
N ARG A 167 13.43 -3.51 -3.79
CA ARG A 167 14.67 -2.77 -4.07
C ARG A 167 14.58 -2.02 -5.39
N TYR A 168 14.06 -2.66 -6.43
CA TYR A 168 13.80 -2.00 -7.72
C TYR A 168 12.83 -0.83 -7.58
N ASP A 169 11.74 -0.96 -6.82
CA ASP A 169 10.80 0.13 -6.56
C ASP A 169 11.45 1.31 -5.83
N PHE A 170 12.32 1.04 -4.85
CA PHE A 170 13.04 2.09 -4.14
C PHE A 170 14.02 2.84 -5.04
N TYR A 171 14.77 2.15 -5.90
CA TYR A 171 15.60 2.83 -6.90
C TYR A 171 14.74 3.65 -7.87
N SER A 172 13.58 3.14 -8.29
CA SER A 172 12.65 3.87 -9.15
C SER A 172 12.11 5.13 -8.47
N PHE A 173 11.83 5.08 -7.17
CA PHE A 173 11.48 6.25 -6.35
C PHE A 173 12.63 7.25 -6.30
N LEU A 174 13.86 6.82 -6.00
CA LEU A 174 15.03 7.70 -5.96
C LEU A 174 15.28 8.38 -7.31
N VAL A 175 15.22 7.64 -8.41
CA VAL A 175 15.35 8.18 -9.77
C VAL A 175 14.26 9.21 -10.04
N SER A 176 13.01 8.95 -9.63
CA SER A 176 11.89 9.89 -9.80
C SER A 176 12.12 11.20 -9.02
N VAL A 177 12.62 11.12 -7.78
CA VAL A 177 12.99 12.30 -6.98
C VAL A 177 14.15 13.06 -7.62
N LEU A 178 15.17 12.36 -8.13
CA LEU A 178 16.30 12.99 -8.84
C LEU A 178 15.85 13.70 -10.10
N VAL A 179 14.92 13.12 -10.88
CA VAL A 179 14.34 13.78 -12.06
C VAL A 179 13.55 15.02 -11.66
N LEU A 180 12.75 14.97 -10.59
CA LEU A 180 12.03 16.12 -10.07
C LEU A 180 13.01 17.26 -9.72
N VAL A 181 14.00 16.98 -8.87
CA VAL A 181 15.00 17.95 -8.43
C VAL A 181 15.80 18.49 -9.62
N GLY A 182 16.24 17.63 -10.53
CA GLY A 182 16.97 18.03 -11.73
C GLY A 182 16.18 18.97 -12.64
N LEU A 183 14.89 18.69 -12.86
CA LEU A 183 14.01 19.56 -13.65
C LEU A 183 13.75 20.91 -12.95
N GLN A 184 13.66 20.94 -11.60
CA GLN A 184 13.57 22.20 -10.88
C GLN A 184 14.87 23.01 -10.97
N ILE A 185 16.03 22.38 -10.75
CA ILE A 185 17.34 23.06 -10.87
C ILE A 185 17.54 23.63 -12.27
N GLY A 186 17.22 22.87 -13.32
CA GLY A 186 17.32 23.34 -14.71
C GLY A 186 16.49 24.60 -14.96
N ARG A 187 15.31 24.69 -14.35
CA ARG A 187 14.45 25.87 -14.44
C ARG A 187 14.97 27.05 -13.62
N TYR A 188 15.51 26.80 -12.44
CA TYR A 188 16.12 27.85 -11.62
C TYR A 188 17.34 28.48 -12.32
N HIS A 189 18.08 27.70 -13.11
CA HIS A 189 19.21 28.22 -13.87
C HIS A 189 18.78 29.23 -14.97
N GLU A 190 17.56 29.13 -15.49
CA GLU A 190 17.04 30.08 -16.49
C GLU A 190 16.61 31.42 -15.88
N ASP A 191 16.25 31.45 -14.59
CA ASP A 191 15.77 32.65 -13.91
C ASP A 191 16.32 32.74 -12.46
N PRO A 192 17.62 33.07 -12.30
CA PRO A 192 18.30 33.06 -11.00
C PRO A 192 17.79 34.13 -10.03
N SER A 193 16.97 35.08 -10.50
CA SER A 193 16.42 36.18 -9.70
C SER A 193 15.46 35.73 -8.58
N LYS A 194 14.96 34.48 -8.64
CA LYS A 194 13.96 33.92 -7.70
C LYS A 194 14.54 33.04 -6.59
N PHE A 195 15.86 32.88 -6.52
CA PHE A 195 16.53 31.91 -5.63
C PHE A 195 16.46 32.25 -4.13
N LEU A 196 16.17 33.50 -3.76
CA LEU A 196 16.33 34.01 -2.39
C LEU A 196 15.02 34.26 -1.63
N ASP A 197 13.86 33.99 -2.21
CA ASP A 197 12.58 34.13 -1.48
C ASP A 197 12.29 32.84 -0.70
N ALA A 198 12.27 32.97 0.63
CA ALA A 198 12.22 31.87 1.60
C ALA A 198 10.87 31.12 1.69
N GLU A 199 9.96 31.30 0.74
CA GLU A 199 8.67 30.60 0.72
C GLU A 199 8.70 29.40 -0.21
N ALA A 200 9.45 28.36 0.21
CA ALA A 200 9.45 27.05 -0.44
C ALA A 200 8.03 26.43 -0.55
N ILE A 201 7.08 26.87 0.27
CA ILE A 201 5.69 26.43 0.23
C ILE A 201 4.92 27.07 -0.93
N HIS A 202 5.12 28.36 -1.23
CA HIS A 202 4.47 29.00 -2.39
C HIS A 202 5.04 28.49 -3.72
N GLU A 203 6.29 28.03 -3.75
CA GLU A 203 6.87 27.37 -4.92
C GLU A 203 6.12 26.09 -5.31
N LEU A 204 5.54 25.35 -4.34
CA LEU A 204 4.71 24.17 -4.60
C LEU A 204 3.39 24.50 -5.31
N GLU A 205 2.94 25.75 -5.25
CA GLU A 205 1.72 26.22 -5.90
C GLU A 205 1.95 26.69 -7.33
N THR A 206 3.21 26.85 -7.76
CA THR A 206 3.49 27.26 -9.12
C THR A 206 3.00 26.20 -10.12
N TRP A 207 2.30 26.65 -11.17
CA TRP A 207 1.79 25.75 -12.23
C TRP A 207 2.92 24.91 -12.86
N LYS A 208 4.12 25.48 -12.94
CA LYS A 208 5.34 24.81 -13.41
C LYS A 208 5.72 23.63 -12.50
N PHE A 209 5.73 23.82 -11.19
CA PHE A 209 5.99 22.73 -10.24
C PHE A 209 4.95 21.62 -10.37
N ARG A 210 3.67 21.99 -10.45
CA ARG A 210 2.54 21.04 -10.63
C ARG A 210 2.71 20.19 -11.89
N GLU A 211 3.13 20.79 -13.00
CA GLU A 211 3.39 20.08 -14.25
C GLU A 211 4.57 19.11 -14.13
N THR A 212 5.69 19.52 -13.52
CA THR A 212 6.85 18.62 -13.31
C THR A 212 6.51 17.48 -12.38
N LEU A 213 5.81 17.77 -11.29
CA LEU A 213 5.34 16.77 -10.35
C LEU A 213 4.41 15.78 -11.04
N PHE A 214 3.52 16.26 -11.91
CA PHE A 214 2.67 15.41 -12.75
C PHE A 214 3.49 14.47 -13.62
N VAL A 215 4.49 14.97 -14.35
CA VAL A 215 5.36 14.14 -15.21
C VAL A 215 6.12 13.11 -14.39
N VAL A 216 6.75 13.51 -13.29
CA VAL A 216 7.50 12.61 -12.40
C VAL A 216 6.60 11.52 -11.82
N ARG A 217 5.38 11.87 -11.43
CA ARG A 217 4.38 10.93 -10.93
C ARG A 217 3.97 9.92 -11.99
N VAL A 218 3.78 10.35 -13.24
CA VAL A 218 3.53 9.46 -14.37
C VAL A 218 4.70 8.50 -14.54
N LEU A 219 5.93 8.99 -14.58
CA LEU A 219 7.14 8.17 -14.69
C LEU A 219 7.23 7.14 -13.55
N TYR A 220 7.04 7.56 -12.30
CA TYR A 220 7.05 6.64 -11.15
C TYR A 220 5.91 5.61 -11.23
N GLY A 221 4.72 6.03 -11.66
CA GLY A 221 3.59 5.13 -11.93
C GLY A 221 3.94 4.06 -12.97
N TRP A 222 4.60 4.43 -14.07
CA TRP A 222 5.05 3.48 -15.09
C TRP A 222 6.07 2.47 -14.59
N THR A 223 6.97 2.88 -13.69
CA THR A 223 7.93 1.93 -13.08
C THR A 223 7.25 0.85 -12.24
N ALA A 224 5.98 1.02 -11.83
CA ALA A 224 5.22 -0.01 -11.12
C ALA A 224 4.67 -1.12 -12.04
N LEU A 225 4.90 -1.07 -13.35
CA LEU A 225 4.44 -2.08 -14.33
C LEU A 225 4.79 -3.53 -13.95
N PRO A 226 6.01 -3.86 -13.48
CA PRO A 226 6.33 -5.24 -13.11
C PRO A 226 5.38 -5.80 -12.05
N PHE A 227 4.97 -4.98 -11.09
CA PHE A 227 4.00 -5.38 -10.06
C PHE A 227 2.62 -5.65 -10.66
N ALA A 228 2.17 -4.84 -11.62
CA ALA A 228 0.91 -5.06 -12.32
C ALA A 228 0.90 -6.39 -13.09
N VAL A 229 2.00 -6.72 -13.76
CA VAL A 229 2.17 -7.99 -14.48
C VAL A 229 2.13 -9.17 -13.51
N PHE A 230 2.87 -9.11 -12.41
CA PHE A 230 2.87 -10.18 -11.40
C PHE A 230 1.59 -10.27 -10.58
N ASN A 231 0.74 -9.23 -10.58
CA ASN A 231 -0.59 -9.29 -9.96
C ASN A 231 -1.61 -10.07 -10.81
N LEU A 232 -1.27 -10.46 -12.05
CA LEU A 232 -2.09 -11.36 -12.84
C LEU A 232 -2.10 -12.77 -12.20
N PRO A 233 -3.27 -13.42 -12.08
CA PRO A 233 -3.43 -14.66 -11.30
C PRO A 233 -2.56 -15.84 -11.78
N VAL A 234 -2.13 -15.82 -13.04
CA VAL A 234 -1.23 -16.84 -13.60
C VAL A 234 0.22 -16.62 -13.16
N LEU A 235 0.64 -15.35 -13.05
CA LEU A 235 2.02 -14.97 -12.72
C LEU A 235 2.21 -14.80 -11.21
N SER A 236 1.16 -14.49 -10.46
CA SER A 236 1.23 -14.37 -9.00
C SER A 236 1.69 -15.67 -8.35
N GLN A 237 1.24 -16.83 -8.86
CA GLN A 237 1.65 -18.16 -8.39
C GLN A 237 3.17 -18.42 -8.48
N VAL A 238 3.88 -17.70 -9.37
CA VAL A 238 5.33 -17.82 -9.52
C VAL A 238 6.07 -17.02 -8.45
N LEU A 239 5.48 -15.93 -7.96
CA LEU A 239 6.08 -15.05 -6.96
C LEU A 239 5.72 -15.47 -5.54
N THR A 240 4.45 -15.80 -5.35
CA THR A 240 3.89 -16.25 -4.08
C THR A 240 3.78 -17.76 -4.15
N HIS A 241 4.80 -18.47 -3.67
CA HIS A 241 4.72 -19.92 -3.47
C HIS A 241 3.67 -20.34 -2.41
N THR A 242 2.91 -19.38 -1.88
CA THR A 242 1.80 -19.59 -0.97
C THR A 242 0.51 -19.88 -1.76
N ILE A 243 -0.13 -20.99 -1.41
CA ILE A 243 -1.49 -21.29 -1.86
C ILE A 243 -2.41 -20.64 -0.83
N PRO A 244 -3.47 -19.89 -1.22
CA PRO A 244 -4.46 -19.44 -0.26
C PRO A 244 -5.08 -20.68 0.40
N THR A 245 -4.78 -20.92 1.68
CA THR A 245 -5.32 -22.07 2.38
C THR A 245 -6.56 -21.64 3.15
N GLY A 246 -7.70 -22.26 2.87
CA GLY A 246 -8.88 -22.21 3.75
C GLY A 246 -8.67 -23.09 4.99
N PHE A 247 -7.46 -23.10 5.53
CA PHE A 247 -7.07 -23.96 6.64
C PHE A 247 -6.50 -23.07 7.75
N ASN A 248 -6.89 -23.36 9.00
CA ASN A 248 -6.27 -22.69 10.15
C ASN A 248 -4.90 -23.31 10.48
N GLN A 249 -4.19 -22.74 11.46
CA GLN A 249 -2.90 -23.25 11.95
C GLN A 249 -2.96 -24.71 12.46
N ARG A 250 -4.16 -25.24 12.76
CA ARG A 250 -4.38 -26.63 13.17
C ARG A 250 -4.62 -27.57 11.98
N GLY A 251 -4.54 -27.08 10.75
CA GLY A 251 -4.80 -27.85 9.54
C GLY A 251 -6.27 -28.24 9.34
N ALA A 252 -7.21 -27.63 10.07
CA ALA A 252 -8.64 -27.83 9.84
C ALA A 252 -9.10 -26.93 8.69
N VAL A 253 -9.94 -27.47 7.79
CA VAL A 253 -10.64 -26.64 6.80
C VAL A 253 -11.55 -25.69 7.56
N VAL A 254 -11.23 -24.40 7.52
CA VAL A 254 -12.07 -23.35 8.10
C VAL A 254 -12.62 -22.58 6.92
N ALA A 255 -13.96 -22.60 6.77
CA ALA A 255 -14.62 -21.67 5.87
C ALA A 255 -14.14 -20.26 6.22
N TYR A 256 -13.87 -19.41 5.22
CA TYR A 256 -13.45 -18.02 5.43
C TYR A 256 -14.54 -17.28 6.25
N LEU A 257 -14.47 -17.42 7.56
CA LEU A 257 -15.36 -16.87 8.55
C LEU A 257 -14.50 -15.90 9.35
N LEU A 258 -14.94 -14.65 9.45
CA LEU A 258 -14.34 -13.68 10.36
C LEU A 258 -14.23 -14.34 11.74
N PRO A 259 -13.10 -14.17 12.46
CA PRO A 259 -12.95 -14.73 13.80
C PRO A 259 -14.17 -14.32 14.65
N PRO A 260 -14.77 -15.27 15.39
CA PRO A 260 -15.90 -14.94 16.25
C PRO A 260 -15.44 -13.84 17.22
N VAL A 261 -16.25 -12.79 17.35
CA VAL A 261 -16.05 -11.77 18.38
C VAL A 261 -16.16 -12.51 19.70
N GLU A 262 -15.05 -12.62 20.42
CA GLU A 262 -15.07 -13.08 21.81
C GLU A 262 -15.85 -12.03 22.59
N PHE A 263 -17.14 -12.28 22.80
CA PHE A 263 -17.88 -11.58 23.85
C PHE A 263 -17.25 -12.04 25.15
N ALA A 264 -16.60 -11.13 25.86
CA ALA A 264 -16.08 -11.43 27.18
C ALA A 264 -17.29 -11.84 28.04
N ASP A 265 -17.39 -13.13 28.36
CA ASP A 265 -18.40 -13.71 29.25
C ASP A 265 -18.13 -13.28 30.71
N GLU A 266 -17.90 -11.99 30.96
CA GLU A 266 -17.69 -11.46 32.32
C GLU A 266 -19.00 -11.37 33.12
N ASP A 267 -20.18 -11.49 32.49
CA ASP A 267 -21.47 -11.26 33.16
C ASP A 267 -22.24 -12.54 33.55
N VAL A 268 -21.76 -13.75 33.23
CA VAL A 268 -22.50 -15.00 33.54
C VAL A 268 -22.04 -15.65 34.86
N ALA A 269 -20.88 -15.25 35.39
CA ALA A 269 -20.33 -15.87 36.61
C ALA A 269 -20.94 -15.34 37.93
N GLU A 270 -21.65 -14.20 37.93
CA GLU A 270 -22.29 -13.69 39.15
C GLU A 270 -23.66 -14.33 39.44
N GLU A 271 -24.35 -14.88 38.44
CA GLU A 271 -25.71 -15.41 38.65
C GLU A 271 -25.75 -16.86 39.18
N GLU A 272 -24.68 -17.65 39.00
CA GLU A 272 -24.61 -19.04 39.53
C GLU A 272 -24.16 -19.12 41.00
N MET A 273 -23.67 -18.04 41.63
CA MET A 273 -23.20 -18.09 43.03
C MET A 273 -24.31 -17.83 44.08
N GLU A 274 -25.50 -17.36 43.70
CA GLU A 274 -26.63 -17.13 44.64
C GLU A 274 -27.57 -18.34 44.83
N LEU A 275 -27.39 -19.45 44.10
CA LEU A 275 -28.32 -20.59 44.09
C LEU A 275 -27.77 -21.84 44.79
N ALA A 276 -27.25 -21.70 46.01
CA ALA A 276 -26.98 -22.84 46.90
C ALA A 276 -27.85 -22.76 48.17
N PRO A 277 -29.08 -23.32 48.18
CA PRO A 277 -29.88 -23.42 49.40
C PRO A 277 -29.34 -24.54 50.29
N GLY A 278 -29.18 -24.21 51.58
CA GLY A 278 -28.67 -25.10 52.61
C GLY A 278 -29.50 -26.36 52.80
N MET A 279 -28.81 -27.48 53.01
CA MET A 279 -29.41 -28.72 53.48
C MET A 279 -28.43 -29.43 54.43
N HIS A 280 -28.54 -29.12 55.72
CA HIS A 280 -27.97 -29.93 56.80
C HIS A 280 -28.95 -29.94 57.97
N ASP A 281 -29.80 -30.97 57.99
CA ASP A 281 -30.44 -31.51 59.18
C ASP A 281 -30.36 -33.04 59.04
N LEU A 282 -29.62 -33.67 59.97
CA LEU A 282 -29.73 -35.03 60.54
C LEU A 282 -28.38 -35.55 61.02
#